data_AF-A0A1Q3QUU1-F1
#
_entry.id   AF-A0A1Q3QUU1-F1
#
_cell.length_a   1.000
_cell.length_b   1.000
_cell.length_c   1.000
_cell.angle_alpha   90.00
_cell.angle_beta   90.00
_cell.angle_gamma   90.00
#
_symmetry.space_group_name_H-M   'P 1'
#
loop_
_entity.id
_entity.type
_entity.pdbx_description
1 polymer ?
#
loop_
_entity_poly.entity_id
_entity_poly.type
_entity_poly.pdbx_seq_one_letter_code
_entity_poly.pdbx_strand_id
1 'polypeptide(L)'
;MAKPDLNAPDPVTSPAHFKDSLIDAERLLKYAAETGVEVDVSVRAAVLQARSLPYSQWTEVIIENLLDALTKLAALLKPVTAASLTAWSNDTSATVLYYLRVAIILACVIVPASIASFATSALSNSLRADIASANDLAVKLRAQLGAVPPPIPAGATVAPALPPGVNEAEIIAELQEYASTIRLIDSRARELNWMVLPRVTPPQIGHNGTRGRAVFELDPVLANFYEARDSATATFQSVRYFAQSLLNNVSIFYGAINTCILPVLYALLGTCAYLLRNFESQMSNHTFIPSPANSARFLIAAIGGAVVGLFNNFTITPEASVPPLALAFLVGYAVDVFFAFLEGLLKAFTKAETVPPPAVHP
;
A
#
# COMPACT_ATOMS: atom_id res chain seq x y z
N MET A 1 53.07 36.67 -50.21
CA MET A 1 51.75 36.03 -50.41
C MET A 1 50.92 36.34 -49.18
N ALA A 2 50.15 37.42 -49.26
CA ALA A 2 49.37 37.96 -48.15
C ALA A 2 48.13 37.07 -47.90
N LYS A 3 47.88 36.75 -46.64
CA LYS A 3 46.68 36.02 -46.18
C LYS A 3 45.67 37.08 -45.69
N PRO A 4 44.40 37.07 -46.11
CA PRO A 4 43.50 38.21 -45.94
C PRO A 4 42.97 38.31 -44.50
N ASP A 5 42.58 39.53 -44.16
CA ASP A 5 42.14 40.03 -42.86
C ASP A 5 41.04 39.20 -42.18
N LEU A 6 41.29 38.91 -40.90
CA LEU A 6 40.33 38.38 -39.94
C LEU A 6 39.56 39.55 -39.32
N ASN A 7 38.73 40.24 -40.10
CA ASN A 7 37.81 41.27 -39.61
C ASN A 7 36.64 41.44 -40.59
N ALA A 8 35.65 40.56 -40.50
CA ALA A 8 34.29 40.84 -40.95
C ALA A 8 33.35 40.48 -39.79
N PRO A 9 32.58 41.44 -39.25
CA PRO A 9 31.49 41.10 -38.34
C PRO A 9 30.43 40.34 -39.15
N ASP A 10 30.12 39.11 -38.76
CA ASP A 10 28.98 38.36 -39.30
C ASP A 10 27.69 39.18 -39.04
N PRO A 11 26.89 39.51 -40.07
CA PRO A 11 25.67 40.25 -39.88
C PRO A 11 24.58 39.31 -39.33
N VAL A 12 24.12 39.62 -38.12
CA VAL A 12 22.77 39.33 -37.61
C VAL A 12 22.43 37.83 -37.45
N THR A 13 22.70 37.33 -36.24
CA THR A 13 22.05 36.14 -35.67
C THR A 13 20.53 36.19 -35.86
N SER A 14 19.99 35.12 -36.46
CA SER A 14 18.73 35.09 -37.19
C SER A 14 17.42 35.42 -36.42
N PRO A 15 16.41 36.00 -37.12
CA PRO A 15 15.01 36.21 -36.65
C PRO A 15 14.25 34.93 -36.24
N ALA A 16 14.79 33.74 -36.51
CA ALA A 16 14.09 32.47 -36.31
C ALA A 16 13.83 32.14 -34.82
N HIS A 17 14.66 32.64 -33.90
CA HIS A 17 14.51 32.36 -32.46
C HIS A 17 13.33 33.10 -31.81
N PHE A 18 12.84 34.19 -32.41
CA PHE A 18 11.75 35.00 -31.84
C PHE A 18 10.35 34.58 -32.34
N LYS A 19 10.30 33.56 -33.21
CA LYS A 19 9.05 32.96 -33.67
C LYS A 19 8.25 32.38 -32.50
N ASP A 20 8.92 31.67 -31.59
CA ASP A 20 8.28 31.07 -30.43
C ASP A 20 7.76 32.14 -29.46
N SER A 21 8.51 33.22 -29.28
CA SER A 21 8.09 34.39 -28.49
C SER A 21 6.82 35.06 -29.03
N LEU A 22 6.68 35.18 -30.35
CA LEU A 22 5.45 35.72 -30.95
C LEU A 22 4.25 34.79 -30.70
N ILE A 23 4.43 33.48 -30.92
CA ILE A 23 3.37 32.49 -30.68
C ILE A 23 2.93 32.52 -29.22
N ASP A 24 3.87 32.63 -28.29
CA ASP A 24 3.60 32.72 -26.86
C ASP A 24 2.87 34.01 -26.46
N ALA A 25 3.27 35.15 -27.03
CA ALA A 25 2.58 36.42 -26.83
C ALA A 25 1.14 36.41 -27.40
N GLU A 26 0.93 35.78 -28.56
CA GLU A 26 -0.41 35.62 -29.15
C GLU A 26 -1.34 34.74 -28.30
N ARG A 27 -0.80 33.65 -27.74
CA ARG A 27 -1.56 32.76 -26.83
C ARG A 27 -2.01 33.50 -25.58
N LEU A 28 -1.09 34.24 -24.95
CA LEU A 28 -1.38 35.06 -23.77
C LEU A 28 -2.41 36.16 -24.09
N LEU A 29 -2.27 36.83 -25.23
CA LEU A 29 -3.19 37.88 -25.64
C LEU A 29 -4.60 37.33 -25.91
N LYS A 30 -4.71 36.17 -26.57
CA LYS A 30 -5.99 35.50 -26.79
C LYS A 30 -6.66 35.12 -25.46
N TYR A 31 -5.90 34.56 -24.53
CA TYR A 31 -6.40 34.23 -23.20
C TYR A 31 -6.88 35.46 -22.42
N ALA A 32 -6.13 36.56 -22.45
CA ALA A 32 -6.54 37.83 -21.83
C ALA A 32 -7.88 38.34 -22.40
N ALA A 33 -8.07 38.22 -23.72
CA ALA A 33 -9.31 38.59 -24.37
C ALA A 33 -10.50 37.68 -23.98
N GLU A 34 -10.28 36.37 -23.87
CA GLU A 34 -11.31 35.39 -23.46
C GLU A 34 -11.71 35.52 -21.98
N THR A 35 -10.78 35.92 -21.12
CA THR A 35 -10.99 36.07 -19.67
C THR A 35 -11.41 37.48 -19.26
N GLY A 36 -11.49 38.42 -20.21
CA GLY A 36 -11.90 39.80 -19.96
C GLY A 36 -10.85 40.65 -19.23
N VAL A 37 -9.58 40.24 -19.30
CA VAL A 37 -8.47 40.98 -18.70
C VAL A 37 -8.07 42.14 -19.61
N GLU A 38 -8.06 43.35 -19.06
CA GLU A 38 -7.72 44.55 -19.82
C GLU A 38 -6.21 44.60 -20.11
N VAL A 39 -5.86 44.67 -21.40
CA VAL A 39 -4.48 44.75 -21.88
C VAL A 39 -4.25 46.12 -22.50
N ASP A 40 -3.14 46.75 -22.11
CA ASP A 40 -2.71 48.04 -22.65
C ASP A 40 -2.68 48.03 -24.19
N VAL A 41 -3.16 49.11 -24.80
CA VAL A 41 -3.21 49.29 -26.25
C VAL A 41 -1.81 49.15 -26.88
N SER A 42 -0.77 49.67 -26.21
CA SER A 42 0.62 49.59 -26.67
C SER A 42 1.13 48.15 -26.74
N VAL A 43 0.79 47.33 -25.75
CA VAL A 43 1.16 45.91 -25.67
C VAL A 43 0.46 45.11 -26.76
N ARG A 44 -0.83 45.37 -27.01
CA ARG A 44 -1.57 44.75 -28.12
C ARG A 44 -1.02 45.14 -29.48
N ALA A 45 -0.70 46.43 -29.65
CA ALA A 45 -0.15 46.95 -30.89
C ALA A 45 1.21 46.33 -31.23
N ALA A 46 2.09 46.16 -30.24
CA ALA A 46 3.40 45.54 -30.45
C ALA A 46 3.31 44.09 -30.94
N VAL A 47 2.41 43.28 -30.35
CA VAL A 47 2.18 41.88 -30.78
C VAL A 47 1.57 41.82 -32.19
N LEU A 48 0.58 42.68 -32.48
CA LEU A 48 -0.06 42.74 -33.80
C LEU A 48 0.88 43.26 -34.89
N GLN A 49 1.78 44.18 -34.56
CA GLN A 49 2.81 44.69 -35.46
C GLN A 49 3.84 43.62 -35.81
N ALA A 50 4.28 42.83 -34.82
CA ALA A 50 5.18 41.70 -35.07
C ALA A 50 4.52 40.62 -35.93
N ARG A 51 3.20 40.40 -35.79
CA ARG A 51 2.42 39.45 -36.61
C ARG A 51 2.22 39.92 -38.05
N SER A 52 2.03 41.21 -38.29
CA SER A 52 1.67 41.73 -39.62
C SER A 52 2.85 41.78 -40.59
N LEU A 53 4.08 41.73 -40.08
CA LEU A 53 5.30 41.80 -40.87
C LEU A 53 5.96 40.41 -41.02
N PRO A 54 6.42 40.05 -42.23
CA PRO A 54 7.19 38.82 -42.43
C PRO A 54 8.52 38.88 -41.65
N TYR A 55 8.99 37.74 -41.13
CA TYR A 55 10.20 37.65 -40.28
C TYR A 55 11.46 38.27 -40.89
N SER A 56 11.56 38.35 -42.22
CA SER A 56 12.67 38.98 -42.93
C SER A 56 12.71 40.51 -42.79
N GLN A 57 11.63 41.13 -42.31
CA GLN A 57 11.49 42.58 -42.12
C GLN A 57 11.52 42.99 -40.64
N TRP A 58 11.84 42.05 -39.75
CA TRP A 58 11.89 42.34 -38.32
C TRP A 58 13.15 43.16 -38.02
N THR A 59 12.93 44.34 -37.46
CA THR A 59 13.98 45.22 -36.95
C THR A 59 14.20 44.95 -35.46
N GLU A 60 15.36 45.34 -34.95
CA GLU A 60 15.69 45.24 -33.52
C GLU A 60 14.63 45.90 -32.62
N VAL A 61 14.08 47.04 -33.06
CA VAL A 61 13.00 47.76 -32.37
C VAL A 61 11.71 46.94 -32.29
N ILE A 62 11.34 46.20 -33.34
CA ILE A 62 10.14 45.34 -33.33
C ILE A 62 10.34 44.17 -32.35
N ILE A 63 11.54 43.59 -32.33
CA ILE A 63 11.89 42.49 -31.43
C ILE A 63 11.87 42.96 -29.97
N GLU A 64 12.47 44.12 -29.67
CA GLU A 64 12.46 44.72 -28.34
C GLU A 64 11.04 44.98 -27.85
N ASN A 65 10.21 45.62 -28.68
CA ASN A 65 8.80 45.89 -28.36
C ASN A 65 7.99 44.60 -28.15
N LEU A 66 8.27 43.54 -28.92
CA LEU A 66 7.62 42.24 -28.76
C LEU A 66 8.01 41.59 -27.43
N LEU A 67 9.28 41.64 -27.04
CA LEU A 67 9.77 41.06 -25.78
C LEU A 67 9.27 41.85 -24.56
N ASP A 68 9.20 43.18 -24.64
CA ASP A 68 8.60 44.02 -23.61
C ASP A 68 7.09 43.74 -23.46
N ALA A 69 6.37 43.62 -24.58
CA ALA A 69 4.97 43.23 -24.59
C ALA A 69 4.75 41.83 -23.97
N LEU A 70 5.60 40.86 -24.32
CA LEU A 70 5.56 39.51 -23.73
C LEU A 70 5.83 39.55 -22.22
N THR A 71 6.79 40.35 -21.77
CA THR A 71 7.12 40.52 -20.35
C THR A 71 5.95 41.12 -19.58
N LYS A 72 5.30 42.16 -20.13
CA LYS A 72 4.11 42.78 -19.55
C LYS A 72 2.92 41.82 -19.51
N LEU A 73 2.66 41.08 -20.58
CA LEU A 73 1.60 40.05 -20.63
C LEU A 73 1.86 38.93 -19.62
N ALA A 74 3.09 38.44 -19.53
CA ALA A 74 3.47 37.39 -18.58
C ALA A 74 3.39 37.86 -17.11
N ALA A 75 3.69 39.14 -16.84
CA ALA A 75 3.53 39.72 -15.51
C ALA A 75 2.05 39.89 -15.13
N LEU A 76 1.23 40.33 -16.09
CA LEU A 76 -0.18 40.66 -15.88
C LEU A 76 -1.06 39.41 -15.75
N LEU A 77 -0.71 38.33 -16.45
CA LEU A 77 -1.48 37.08 -16.46
C LEU A 77 -0.99 36.03 -15.45
N LYS A 78 -0.10 36.39 -14.50
CA LYS A 78 0.30 35.46 -13.43
C LYS A 78 -0.93 34.92 -12.69
N PRO A 79 -1.03 33.61 -12.46
CA PRO A 79 0.00 32.58 -12.64
C PRO A 79 0.06 31.89 -14.03
N VAL A 80 -0.79 32.26 -14.98
CA VAL A 80 -0.90 31.64 -16.31
C VAL A 80 0.25 32.07 -17.22
N THR A 81 0.89 31.11 -17.88
CA THR A 81 2.02 31.35 -18.79
C THR A 81 1.73 30.77 -20.17
N ALA A 82 2.46 31.21 -21.20
CA ALA A 82 2.30 30.65 -22.54
C ALA A 82 2.61 29.14 -22.58
N ALA A 83 3.58 28.69 -21.78
CA ALA A 83 3.88 27.28 -21.58
C ALA A 83 2.68 26.51 -20.99
N SER A 84 1.94 27.10 -20.04
CA SER A 84 0.77 26.42 -19.46
C SER A 84 -0.41 26.33 -20.43
N LEU A 85 -0.63 27.36 -21.25
CA LEU A 85 -1.65 27.35 -22.30
C LEU A 85 -1.32 26.35 -23.43
N THR A 86 -0.05 26.14 -23.72
CA THR A 86 0.41 25.19 -24.75
C THR A 86 0.31 23.75 -24.27
N ALA A 87 0.74 23.49 -23.04
CA ALA A 87 0.56 22.19 -22.40
C ALA A 87 -0.93 21.83 -22.30
N TRP A 88 -1.79 22.83 -22.05
CA TRP A 88 -3.24 22.67 -21.98
C TRP A 88 -3.84 22.07 -23.26
N SER A 89 -3.41 22.54 -24.45
CA SER A 89 -4.01 22.14 -25.73
C SER A 89 -3.54 20.77 -26.25
N ASN A 90 -2.30 20.37 -25.96
CA ASN A 90 -1.69 19.20 -26.62
C ASN A 90 -1.51 17.97 -25.71
N ASP A 91 -1.20 18.13 -24.41
CA ASP A 91 -0.70 17.03 -23.56
C ASP A 91 -1.55 16.71 -22.31
N THR A 92 -2.52 17.56 -21.98
CA THR A 92 -3.29 17.45 -20.72
C THR A 92 -4.08 16.14 -20.62
N SER A 93 -4.83 15.80 -21.67
CA SER A 93 -5.71 14.63 -21.66
C SER A 93 -4.92 13.32 -21.55
N ALA A 94 -3.79 13.22 -22.26
CA ALA A 94 -2.97 12.00 -22.26
C ALA A 94 -2.32 11.76 -20.87
N THR A 95 -1.80 12.82 -20.26
CA THR A 95 -1.14 12.76 -18.95
C THR A 95 -2.12 12.41 -17.83
N VAL A 96 -3.31 13.03 -17.83
CA VAL A 96 -4.34 12.72 -16.82
C VAL A 96 -4.83 11.28 -16.95
N LEU A 97 -5.09 10.81 -18.18
CA LEU A 97 -5.51 9.43 -18.42
C LEU A 97 -4.42 8.42 -18.02
N TYR A 98 -3.14 8.77 -18.17
CA TYR A 98 -2.03 7.94 -17.71
C TYR A 98 -2.07 7.73 -16.19
N TYR A 99 -2.15 8.82 -15.40
CA TYR A 99 -2.22 8.70 -13.93
C TYR A 99 -3.50 8.02 -13.45
N LEU A 100 -4.63 8.26 -14.12
CA LEU A 100 -5.88 7.55 -13.85
C LEU A 100 -5.72 6.04 -14.08
N ARG A 101 -5.11 5.63 -15.21
CA ARG A 101 -4.85 4.21 -15.50
C ARG A 101 -3.94 3.58 -14.46
N VAL A 102 -2.87 4.25 -14.06
CA VAL A 102 -1.97 3.76 -13.00
C VAL A 102 -2.71 3.61 -11.68
N ALA A 103 -3.53 4.60 -11.29
CA ALA A 103 -4.34 4.53 -10.06
C ALA A 103 -5.34 3.37 -10.08
N ILE A 104 -6.01 3.13 -11.23
CA ILE A 104 -6.92 1.99 -11.40
C ILE A 104 -6.17 0.67 -11.29
N ILE A 105 -5.01 0.53 -11.94
CA ILE A 105 -4.19 -0.68 -11.86
C ILE A 105 -3.76 -0.93 -10.42
N LEU A 106 -3.28 0.10 -9.71
CA LEU A 106 -2.93 0.00 -8.29
C LEU A 106 -4.13 -0.43 -7.45
N ALA A 107 -5.30 0.17 -7.63
CA ALA A 107 -6.52 -0.22 -6.91
C ALA A 107 -6.92 -1.67 -7.19
N CYS A 108 -6.82 -2.13 -8.44
CA CYS A 108 -7.08 -3.50 -8.84
C CYS A 108 -6.10 -4.51 -8.22
N VAL A 109 -4.91 -4.11 -7.82
CA VAL A 109 -3.94 -4.96 -7.10
C VAL A 109 -4.14 -4.87 -5.59
N ILE A 110 -4.30 -3.64 -5.06
CA ILE A 110 -4.42 -3.36 -3.63
C ILE A 110 -5.67 -4.03 -3.06
N VAL A 111 -6.83 -3.85 -3.70
CA VAL A 111 -8.10 -4.33 -3.14
C VAL A 111 -8.11 -5.86 -2.96
N PRO A 112 -7.76 -6.68 -3.97
CA PRO A 112 -7.67 -8.13 -3.78
C PRO A 112 -6.61 -8.55 -2.76
N ALA A 113 -5.44 -7.91 -2.76
CA ALA A 113 -4.37 -8.22 -1.81
C ALA A 113 -4.81 -7.92 -0.36
N SER A 114 -5.51 -6.80 -0.13
CA SER A 114 -6.07 -6.43 1.18
C SER A 114 -7.14 -7.42 1.63
N ILE A 115 -8.07 -7.80 0.75
CA ILE A 115 -9.11 -8.79 1.07
C ILE A 115 -8.50 -10.14 1.43
N ALA A 116 -7.54 -10.63 0.62
CA ALA A 116 -6.87 -11.89 0.87
C ALA A 116 -6.09 -11.87 2.20
N SER A 117 -5.37 -10.77 2.47
CA SER A 117 -4.62 -10.61 3.73
C SER A 117 -5.55 -10.56 4.94
N PHE A 118 -6.68 -9.86 4.83
CA PHE A 118 -7.69 -9.78 5.90
C PHE A 118 -8.33 -11.14 6.18
N ALA A 119 -8.81 -11.83 5.14
CA ALA A 119 -9.43 -13.15 5.27
C ALA A 119 -8.45 -14.18 5.86
N THR A 120 -7.21 -14.19 5.36
CA THR A 120 -6.14 -15.08 5.84
C THR A 120 -5.81 -14.81 7.31
N SER A 121 -5.76 -13.53 7.72
CA SER A 121 -5.51 -13.15 9.12
C SER A 121 -6.65 -13.57 10.05
N ALA A 122 -7.90 -13.34 9.64
CA ALA A 122 -9.08 -13.75 10.40
C ALA A 122 -9.12 -15.27 10.59
N LEU A 123 -8.95 -16.04 9.52
CA LEU A 123 -8.89 -17.50 9.57
C LEU A 123 -7.74 -18.00 10.45
N SER A 124 -6.56 -17.38 10.34
CA SER A 124 -5.39 -17.74 11.15
C SER A 124 -5.62 -17.52 12.65
N ASN A 125 -6.29 -16.44 13.03
CA ASN A 125 -6.59 -16.15 14.42
C ASN A 125 -7.61 -17.13 15.01
N SER A 126 -8.69 -17.41 14.28
CA SER A 126 -9.67 -18.43 14.68
C SER A 126 -9.00 -19.80 14.81
N LEU A 127 -8.20 -20.21 13.82
CA LEU A 127 -7.51 -21.50 13.82
C LEU A 127 -6.55 -21.64 15.01
N ARG A 128 -5.83 -20.58 15.40
CA ARG A 128 -4.98 -20.58 16.61
C ARG A 128 -5.82 -20.77 17.87
N ALA A 129 -6.96 -20.09 17.98
CA ALA A 129 -7.86 -20.20 19.13
C ALA A 129 -8.42 -21.63 19.25
N ASP A 130 -8.83 -22.24 18.14
CA ASP A 130 -9.33 -23.62 18.15
C ASP A 130 -8.26 -24.63 18.52
N ILE A 131 -7.04 -24.47 18.03
CA ILE A 131 -5.90 -25.33 18.40
C ILE A 131 -5.65 -25.22 19.91
N ALA A 132 -5.75 -24.03 20.50
CA ALA A 132 -5.61 -23.85 21.94
C ALA A 132 -6.75 -24.56 22.71
N SER A 133 -8.01 -24.34 22.31
CA SER A 133 -9.18 -25.00 22.91
C SER A 133 -9.08 -26.53 22.83
N ALA A 134 -8.72 -27.08 21.66
CA ALA A 134 -8.54 -28.51 21.48
C ALA A 134 -7.37 -29.07 22.32
N ASN A 135 -6.30 -28.31 22.55
CA ASN A 135 -5.24 -28.74 23.48
C ASN A 135 -5.73 -28.81 24.91
N ASP A 136 -6.48 -27.80 25.36
CA ASP A 136 -7.01 -27.75 26.71
C ASP A 136 -7.95 -28.92 26.97
N LEU A 137 -8.84 -29.23 26.01
CA LEU A 137 -9.70 -30.43 26.04
C LEU A 137 -8.89 -31.73 26.06
N ALA A 138 -7.84 -31.85 25.23
CA ALA A 138 -6.99 -33.04 25.21
C ALA A 138 -6.31 -33.28 26.56
N VAL A 139 -5.80 -32.22 27.20
CA VAL A 139 -5.18 -32.29 28.53
C VAL A 139 -6.23 -32.62 29.60
N LYS A 140 -7.40 -31.98 29.55
CA LYS A 140 -8.52 -32.21 30.49
C LYS A 140 -8.96 -33.67 30.45
N LEU A 141 -9.26 -34.19 29.26
CA LEU A 141 -9.66 -35.59 29.04
C LEU A 141 -8.57 -36.58 29.46
N ARG A 142 -7.28 -36.25 29.24
CA ARG A 142 -6.16 -37.08 29.68
C ARG A 142 -6.03 -37.12 31.20
N ALA A 143 -6.30 -36.01 31.88
CA ALA A 143 -6.28 -35.89 33.34
C ALA A 143 -7.46 -36.63 33.99
N GLN A 144 -8.66 -36.51 33.42
CA GLN A 144 -9.87 -37.19 33.92
C GLN A 144 -9.81 -38.70 33.71
N LEU A 145 -9.46 -39.17 32.50
CA LEU A 145 -9.49 -40.60 32.17
C LEU A 145 -8.21 -41.34 32.60
N GLY A 146 -7.08 -40.66 32.80
CA GLY A 146 -5.84 -41.33 33.22
C GLY A 146 -5.27 -42.28 32.15
N ALA A 147 -4.32 -43.14 32.54
CA ALA A 147 -3.72 -44.10 31.61
C ALA A 147 -4.73 -45.20 31.24
N VAL A 148 -4.61 -45.76 30.03
CA VAL A 148 -5.44 -46.90 29.61
C VAL A 148 -5.22 -48.05 30.61
N PRO A 149 -6.27 -48.57 31.26
CA PRO A 149 -6.14 -49.70 32.15
C PRO A 149 -5.63 -50.93 31.39
N PRO A 150 -4.87 -51.83 32.05
CA PRO A 150 -4.33 -53.02 31.39
C PRO A 150 -5.44 -53.87 30.75
N PRO A 151 -5.15 -54.53 29.61
CA PRO A 151 -6.16 -55.31 28.90
C PRO A 151 -6.77 -56.36 29.81
N ILE A 152 -8.10 -56.39 29.82
CA ILE A 152 -8.88 -57.33 30.62
C ILE A 152 -8.66 -58.74 30.03
N PRO A 153 -8.41 -59.77 30.85
CA PRO A 153 -8.20 -61.14 30.36
C PRO A 153 -9.37 -61.61 29.48
N ALA A 154 -9.03 -62.36 28.42
CA ALA A 154 -9.95 -62.81 27.38
C ALA A 154 -11.17 -63.53 28.00
N GLY A 155 -12.35 -62.91 27.90
CA GLY A 155 -13.62 -63.47 28.38
C GLY A 155 -14.48 -62.54 29.25
N ALA A 156 -13.98 -61.38 29.68
CA ALA A 156 -14.78 -60.40 30.42
C ALA A 156 -15.26 -59.26 29.51
N THR A 157 -16.58 -59.05 29.46
CA THR A 157 -17.28 -58.06 28.62
C THR A 157 -17.46 -56.69 29.29
N VAL A 158 -16.75 -56.42 30.39
CA VAL A 158 -16.94 -55.20 31.16
C VAL A 158 -16.06 -54.09 30.57
N ALA A 159 -16.68 -53.04 30.05
CA ALA A 159 -15.95 -51.83 29.64
C ALA A 159 -15.08 -51.33 30.82
N PRO A 160 -13.87 -50.79 30.56
CA PRO A 160 -12.99 -50.33 31.63
C PRO A 160 -13.70 -49.31 32.52
N ALA A 161 -13.74 -49.59 33.83
CA ALA A 161 -14.43 -48.75 34.80
C ALA A 161 -13.84 -47.32 34.81
N LEU A 162 -14.72 -46.34 34.94
CA LEU A 162 -14.35 -44.93 35.06
C LEU A 162 -13.63 -44.66 36.39
N PRO A 163 -12.65 -43.75 36.42
CA PRO A 163 -12.01 -43.34 37.66
C PRO A 163 -13.04 -42.77 38.66
N PRO A 164 -12.84 -42.97 39.98
CA PRO A 164 -13.78 -42.51 40.99
C PRO A 164 -13.88 -40.98 41.00
N GLY A 165 -15.11 -40.45 40.93
CA GLY A 165 -15.41 -39.01 40.96
C GLY A 165 -15.56 -38.35 39.60
N VAL A 166 -15.46 -39.10 38.50
CA VAL A 166 -15.64 -38.57 37.14
C VAL A 166 -17.06 -38.80 36.64
N ASN A 167 -17.70 -37.75 36.11
CA ASN A 167 -19.05 -37.80 35.58
C ASN A 167 -19.06 -38.24 34.11
N GLU A 168 -19.79 -39.31 33.81
CA GLU A 168 -19.90 -39.86 32.45
C GLU A 168 -20.51 -38.86 31.45
N ALA A 169 -21.56 -38.13 31.86
CA ALA A 169 -22.20 -37.15 30.98
C ALA A 169 -21.27 -35.98 30.63
N GLU A 170 -20.38 -35.60 31.55
CA GLU A 170 -19.37 -34.56 31.33
C GLU A 170 -18.31 -35.05 30.33
N ILE A 171 -17.79 -36.27 30.49
CA ILE A 171 -16.83 -36.85 29.53
C ILE A 171 -17.43 -36.96 28.13
N ILE A 172 -18.69 -37.40 28.01
CA ILE A 172 -19.36 -37.51 26.72
C ILE A 172 -19.44 -36.12 26.05
N ALA A 173 -19.86 -35.10 26.80
CA ALA A 173 -19.94 -33.73 26.29
C ALA A 173 -18.55 -33.21 25.87
N GLU A 174 -17.52 -33.42 26.69
CA GLU A 174 -16.15 -32.99 26.40
C GLU A 174 -15.54 -33.72 25.19
N LEU A 175 -15.78 -35.03 25.05
CA LEU A 175 -15.34 -35.80 23.89
C LEU A 175 -16.03 -35.31 22.61
N GLN A 176 -17.33 -35.06 22.68
CA GLN A 176 -18.10 -34.51 21.55
C GLN A 176 -17.61 -33.11 21.16
N GLU A 177 -17.38 -32.24 22.15
CA GLU A 177 -16.81 -30.92 21.94
C GLU A 177 -15.41 -31.01 21.32
N TYR A 178 -14.58 -31.91 21.82
CA TYR A 178 -13.23 -32.12 21.31
C TYR A 178 -13.24 -32.56 19.84
N ALA A 179 -14.02 -33.58 19.49
CA ALA A 179 -14.14 -34.01 18.09
C ALA A 179 -14.77 -32.95 17.18
N SER A 180 -15.74 -32.18 17.68
CA SER A 180 -16.32 -31.06 16.92
C SER A 180 -15.27 -29.99 16.63
N THR A 181 -14.40 -29.71 17.60
CA THR A 181 -13.30 -28.73 17.47
C THR A 181 -12.27 -29.23 16.48
N ILE A 182 -11.89 -30.52 16.53
CA ILE A 182 -10.97 -31.11 15.54
C ILE A 182 -11.51 -30.98 14.10
N ARG A 183 -12.81 -31.21 13.89
CA ARG A 183 -13.45 -31.00 12.58
C ARG A 183 -13.37 -29.56 12.11
N LEU A 184 -13.63 -28.61 13.01
CA LEU A 184 -13.55 -27.18 12.72
C LEU A 184 -12.11 -26.74 12.37
N ILE A 185 -11.10 -27.29 13.06
CA ILE A 185 -9.69 -27.05 12.74
C ILE A 185 -9.38 -27.57 11.34
N ASP A 186 -9.78 -28.80 10.99
CA ASP A 186 -9.54 -29.37 9.66
C ASP A 186 -10.25 -28.55 8.56
N SER A 187 -11.51 -28.14 8.76
CA SER A 187 -12.24 -27.34 7.77
C SER A 187 -11.58 -25.97 7.54
N ARG A 188 -11.26 -25.25 8.62
CA ARG A 188 -10.58 -23.94 8.53
C ARG A 188 -9.18 -24.06 7.96
N ALA A 189 -8.44 -25.11 8.32
CA ALA A 189 -7.13 -25.38 7.75
C ALA A 189 -7.21 -25.63 6.22
N ARG A 190 -8.24 -26.32 5.73
CA ARG A 190 -8.45 -26.51 4.29
C ARG A 190 -8.82 -25.22 3.56
N GLU A 191 -9.68 -24.40 4.16
CA GLU A 191 -10.00 -23.07 3.62
C GLU A 191 -8.76 -22.19 3.53
N LEU A 192 -7.93 -22.19 4.58
CA LEU A 192 -6.66 -21.48 4.62
C LEU A 192 -5.68 -22.02 3.58
N ASN A 193 -5.60 -23.33 3.41
CA ASN A 193 -4.75 -23.98 2.41
C ASN A 193 -5.11 -23.59 0.98
N TRP A 194 -6.37 -23.23 0.71
CA TRP A 194 -6.77 -22.72 -0.60
C TRP A 194 -6.17 -21.34 -0.90
N MET A 195 -5.99 -20.52 0.13
CA MET A 195 -5.44 -19.16 0.03
C MET A 195 -3.90 -19.13 0.05
N VAL A 196 -3.24 -20.17 0.57
CA VAL A 196 -1.77 -20.22 0.70
C VAL A 196 -1.09 -20.77 -0.55
N LEU A 197 0.05 -20.17 -0.92
CA LEU A 197 0.96 -20.61 -1.97
C LEU A 197 2.35 -20.88 -1.35
N PRO A 198 2.97 -22.06 -1.55
CA PRO A 198 2.45 -23.27 -2.18
C PRO A 198 1.44 -24.01 -1.28
N ARG A 199 0.49 -24.71 -1.90
CA ARG A 199 -0.52 -25.51 -1.19
C ARG A 199 0.16 -26.66 -0.45
N VAL A 200 -0.20 -26.86 0.81
CA VAL A 200 0.26 -27.97 1.64
C VAL A 200 -0.66 -29.17 1.42
N THR A 201 -0.10 -30.37 1.30
CA THR A 201 -0.90 -31.58 1.16
C THR A 201 -1.65 -31.86 2.48
N PRO A 202 -2.99 -32.01 2.45
CA PRO A 202 -3.75 -32.31 3.66
C PRO A 202 -3.40 -33.72 4.19
N PRO A 203 -3.48 -33.94 5.51
CA PRO A 203 -3.14 -35.22 6.12
C PRO A 203 -4.06 -36.33 5.59
N GLN A 204 -3.48 -37.50 5.34
CA GLN A 204 -4.22 -38.73 5.04
C GLN A 204 -4.56 -39.41 6.36
N ILE A 205 -5.77 -39.17 6.87
CA ILE A 205 -6.24 -39.76 8.12
C ILE A 205 -7.12 -40.96 7.78
N GLY A 206 -6.72 -42.16 8.21
CA GLY A 206 -7.42 -43.44 8.00
C GLY A 206 -6.51 -44.60 7.56
N HIS A 207 -6.78 -45.81 8.04
CA HIS A 207 -5.93 -47.01 7.87
C HIS A 207 -5.77 -47.48 6.39
N ASN A 208 -6.59 -46.96 5.46
CA ASN A 208 -6.59 -47.33 4.03
C ASN A 208 -6.66 -46.11 3.07
N GLY A 209 -6.34 -44.90 3.54
CA GLY A 209 -6.42 -43.69 2.69
C GLY A 209 -7.85 -43.26 2.31
N THR A 210 -8.87 -43.83 2.94
CA THR A 210 -10.26 -43.40 2.82
C THR A 210 -10.44 -42.01 3.45
N ARG A 211 -10.62 -40.99 2.60
CA ARG A 211 -10.95 -39.59 2.96
C ARG A 211 -12.37 -39.43 3.55
N GLY A 212 -12.75 -40.29 4.49
CA GLY A 212 -14.10 -40.35 5.02
C GLY A 212 -14.30 -39.40 6.21
N ARG A 213 -15.42 -38.67 6.21
CA ARG A 213 -15.92 -37.91 7.38
C ARG A 213 -15.93 -38.74 8.67
N ALA A 214 -16.09 -40.06 8.53
CA ALA A 214 -16.06 -41.05 9.59
C ALA A 214 -14.81 -41.00 10.49
N VAL A 215 -13.64 -40.58 9.99
CA VAL A 215 -12.41 -40.52 10.80
C VAL A 215 -12.43 -39.36 11.80
N PHE A 216 -13.27 -38.37 11.56
CA PHE A 216 -13.49 -37.25 12.46
C PHE A 216 -14.75 -37.45 13.33
N GLU A 217 -15.52 -38.50 13.09
CA GLU A 217 -16.73 -38.83 13.83
C GLU A 217 -16.38 -39.73 15.03
N LEU A 218 -16.92 -39.41 16.21
CA LEU A 218 -16.87 -40.35 17.33
C LEU A 218 -17.83 -41.50 17.01
N ASP A 219 -17.49 -42.69 17.49
CA ASP A 219 -18.44 -43.80 17.53
C ASP A 219 -19.69 -43.36 18.31
N PRO A 220 -20.89 -43.35 17.70
CA PRO A 220 -22.11 -42.91 18.37
C PRO A 220 -22.46 -43.72 19.62
N VAL A 221 -21.92 -44.93 19.77
CA VAL A 221 -22.14 -45.79 20.93
C VAL A 221 -21.17 -45.49 22.08
N LEU A 222 -20.04 -44.80 21.81
CA LEU A 222 -18.96 -44.49 22.77
C LEU A 222 -18.63 -45.68 23.71
N ALA A 223 -18.53 -46.89 23.16
CA ALA A 223 -18.37 -48.11 23.95
C ALA A 223 -17.10 -48.11 24.84
N ASN A 224 -16.08 -47.33 24.48
CA ASN A 224 -14.84 -47.19 25.23
C ASN A 224 -14.32 -45.74 25.20
N PHE A 225 -14.46 -45.03 26.33
CA PHE A 225 -14.00 -43.64 26.47
C PHE A 225 -12.49 -43.46 26.30
N TYR A 226 -11.69 -44.46 26.69
CA TYR A 226 -10.23 -44.41 26.57
C TYR A 226 -9.81 -44.46 25.09
N GLU A 227 -10.41 -45.37 24.33
CA GLU A 227 -10.16 -45.52 22.89
C GLU A 227 -10.69 -44.31 22.10
N ALA A 228 -11.86 -43.80 22.47
CA ALA A 228 -12.42 -42.56 21.90
C ALA A 228 -11.48 -41.35 22.11
N ARG A 229 -10.94 -41.19 23.32
CA ARG A 229 -9.94 -40.15 23.61
C ARG A 229 -8.67 -40.33 22.78
N ASP A 230 -8.10 -41.54 22.77
CA ASP A 230 -6.79 -41.79 22.15
C ASP A 230 -6.86 -41.67 20.62
N SER A 231 -7.95 -42.16 20.00
CA SER A 231 -8.22 -41.99 18.58
C SER A 231 -8.43 -40.51 18.21
N ALA A 232 -9.24 -39.77 18.98
CA ALA A 232 -9.41 -38.34 18.79
C ALA A 232 -8.09 -37.57 18.93
N THR A 233 -7.25 -37.95 19.91
CA THR A 233 -5.94 -37.35 20.14
C THR A 233 -4.98 -37.60 18.97
N ALA A 234 -4.97 -38.82 18.42
CA ALA A 234 -4.16 -39.14 17.24
C ALA A 234 -4.60 -38.33 16.01
N THR A 235 -5.91 -38.24 15.76
CA THR A 235 -6.47 -37.40 14.69
C THR A 235 -6.08 -35.94 14.91
N PHE A 236 -6.24 -35.41 16.13
CA PHE A 236 -5.88 -34.05 16.47
C PHE A 236 -4.40 -33.74 16.22
N GLN A 237 -3.47 -34.62 16.60
CA GLN A 237 -2.04 -34.40 16.37
C GLN A 237 -1.73 -34.22 14.87
N SER A 238 -2.35 -35.06 14.01
CA SER A 238 -2.15 -34.96 12.56
C SER A 238 -2.73 -33.68 11.96
N VAL A 239 -3.93 -33.28 12.39
CA VAL A 239 -4.61 -32.05 11.94
C VAL A 239 -3.87 -30.82 12.46
N ARG A 240 -3.42 -30.85 13.72
CA ARG A 240 -2.66 -29.76 14.34
C ARG A 240 -1.35 -29.52 13.60
N TYR A 241 -0.61 -30.57 13.26
CA TYR A 241 0.63 -30.44 12.49
C TYR A 241 0.38 -29.76 11.13
N PHE A 242 -0.66 -30.19 10.41
CA PHE A 242 -1.07 -29.57 9.16
C PHE A 242 -1.46 -28.09 9.33
N ALA A 243 -2.30 -27.79 10.31
CA ALA A 243 -2.75 -26.43 10.60
C ALA A 243 -1.58 -25.51 11.00
N GLN A 244 -0.64 -25.99 11.83
CA GLN A 244 0.55 -25.23 12.22
C GLN A 244 1.48 -24.96 11.04
N SER A 245 1.66 -25.93 10.15
CA SER A 245 2.42 -25.75 8.91
C SER A 245 1.82 -24.64 8.04
N LEU A 246 0.49 -24.61 7.89
CA LEU A 246 -0.21 -23.54 7.19
C LEU A 246 -0.05 -22.18 7.85
N LEU A 247 -0.22 -22.09 9.17
CA LEU A 247 -0.03 -20.84 9.92
C LEU A 247 1.39 -20.28 9.75
N ASN A 248 2.40 -21.15 9.71
CA ASN A 248 3.78 -20.75 9.46
C ASN A 248 3.95 -20.18 8.04
N ASN A 249 3.43 -20.87 7.03
CA ASN A 249 3.49 -20.40 5.64
C ASN A 249 2.76 -19.06 5.46
N VAL A 250 1.56 -18.91 6.04
CA VAL A 250 0.82 -17.65 6.05
C VAL A 250 1.66 -16.53 6.64
N SER A 251 2.27 -16.77 7.81
CA SER A 251 3.06 -15.75 8.50
C SER A 251 4.23 -15.26 7.65
N ILE A 252 4.87 -16.15 6.89
CA ILE A 252 6.00 -15.80 6.03
C ILE A 252 5.51 -14.99 4.82
N PHE A 253 4.55 -15.52 4.06
CA PHE A 253 4.12 -14.91 2.80
C PHE A 253 3.27 -13.65 3.01
N TYR A 254 2.17 -13.77 3.75
CA TYR A 254 1.24 -12.66 3.96
C TYR A 254 1.78 -11.65 4.97
N GLY A 255 2.61 -12.07 5.93
CA GLY A 255 3.34 -11.14 6.80
C GLY A 255 4.26 -10.23 5.99
N ALA A 256 5.10 -10.80 5.11
CA ALA A 256 5.97 -10.00 4.25
C ALA A 256 5.19 -9.07 3.30
N ILE A 257 4.10 -9.56 2.70
CA ILE A 257 3.25 -8.75 1.82
C ILE A 257 2.64 -7.56 2.59
N ASN A 258 2.07 -7.81 3.77
CA ASN A 258 1.39 -6.77 4.55
C ASN A 258 2.38 -5.75 5.15
N THR A 259 3.60 -6.18 5.47
CA THR A 259 4.63 -5.32 6.06
C THR A 259 5.46 -4.57 5.00
N CYS A 260 5.73 -5.16 3.85
CA CYS A 260 6.66 -4.57 2.86
C CYS A 260 5.95 -4.05 1.62
N ILE A 261 5.00 -4.81 1.07
CA ILE A 261 4.45 -4.55 -0.26
C ILE A 261 3.23 -3.63 -0.17
N LEU A 262 2.26 -3.97 0.68
CA LEU A 262 1.02 -3.21 0.83
C LEU A 262 1.29 -1.74 1.18
N PRO A 263 2.14 -1.40 2.18
CA PRO A 263 2.41 -0.02 2.55
C PRO A 263 2.99 0.80 1.39
N VAL A 264 3.89 0.21 0.58
CA VAL A 264 4.43 0.83 -0.62
C VAL A 264 3.33 1.09 -1.65
N LEU A 265 2.46 0.11 -1.92
CA LEU A 265 1.35 0.28 -2.86
C LEU A 265 0.35 1.36 -2.38
N TYR A 266 0.05 1.42 -1.09
CA TYR A 266 -0.80 2.46 -0.51
C TYR A 266 -0.16 3.85 -0.59
N ALA A 267 1.15 3.97 -0.39
CA ALA A 267 1.86 5.24 -0.58
C ALA A 267 1.83 5.68 -2.05
N LEU A 268 2.07 4.78 -3.00
CA LEU A 268 1.95 5.08 -4.44
C LEU A 268 0.52 5.54 -4.81
N LEU A 269 -0.51 4.89 -4.24
CA LEU A 269 -1.90 5.32 -4.40
C LEU A 269 -2.15 6.73 -3.83
N GLY A 270 -1.55 7.05 -2.67
CA GLY A 270 -1.58 8.39 -2.08
C GLY A 270 -0.99 9.44 -3.01
N THR A 271 0.15 9.15 -3.65
CA THR A 271 0.76 10.05 -4.64
C THR A 271 -0.13 10.22 -5.87
N CYS A 272 -0.75 9.14 -6.37
CA CYS A 272 -1.75 9.25 -7.44
C CYS A 272 -2.92 10.14 -7.04
N ALA A 273 -3.46 10.02 -5.83
CA ALA A 273 -4.55 10.86 -5.34
C ALA A 273 -4.15 12.33 -5.23
N TYR A 274 -2.94 12.63 -4.75
CA TYR A 274 -2.39 13.98 -4.73
C TYR A 274 -2.27 14.55 -6.14
N LEU A 275 -1.69 13.79 -7.07
CA LEU A 275 -1.50 14.22 -8.44
C LEU A 275 -2.86 14.49 -9.12
N LEU A 276 -3.83 13.59 -9.00
CA LEU A 276 -5.19 13.79 -9.54
C LEU A 276 -5.86 15.06 -8.99
N ARG A 277 -5.77 15.31 -7.68
CA ARG A 277 -6.29 16.53 -7.05
C ARG A 277 -5.56 17.79 -7.53
N ASN A 278 -4.24 17.70 -7.66
CA ASN A 278 -3.43 18.81 -8.13
C ASN A 278 -3.71 19.10 -9.62
N PHE A 279 -3.95 18.08 -10.45
CA PHE A 279 -4.41 18.25 -11.82
C PHE A 279 -5.78 18.91 -11.89
N GLU A 280 -6.74 18.51 -11.05
CA GLU A 280 -8.06 19.16 -10.96
C GLU A 280 -7.90 20.66 -10.66
N SER A 281 -7.07 21.02 -9.68
CA SER A 281 -6.80 22.41 -9.33
C SER A 281 -6.05 23.18 -10.43
N GLN A 282 -5.04 22.58 -11.05
CA GLN A 282 -4.26 23.21 -12.12
C GLN A 282 -5.06 23.35 -13.43
N MET A 283 -5.96 22.41 -13.70
CA MET A 283 -6.88 22.45 -14.84
C MET A 283 -7.92 23.54 -14.66
N SER A 284 -8.45 23.71 -13.44
CA SER A 284 -9.34 24.84 -13.10
C SER A 284 -8.65 26.20 -13.24
N ASN A 285 -7.32 26.25 -13.06
CA ASN A 285 -6.55 27.49 -13.04
C ASN A 285 -5.70 27.72 -14.32
N HIS A 286 -5.81 26.89 -15.35
CA HIS A 286 -5.04 26.98 -16.61
C HIS A 286 -3.49 27.08 -16.44
N THR A 287 -2.94 26.52 -15.36
CA THR A 287 -1.52 26.67 -14.97
C THR A 287 -0.68 25.42 -15.19
N PHE A 288 -1.20 24.42 -15.91
CA PHE A 288 -0.54 23.13 -16.04
C PHE A 288 0.82 23.22 -16.76
N ILE A 289 1.90 22.81 -16.09
CA ILE A 289 3.21 22.57 -16.71
C ILE A 289 3.63 21.13 -16.40
N PRO A 290 3.72 20.23 -17.39
CA PRO A 290 4.19 18.86 -17.18
C PRO A 290 5.65 18.88 -16.75
N SER A 291 5.92 18.52 -15.49
CA SER A 291 7.28 18.50 -14.93
C SER A 291 7.79 17.08 -14.73
N PRO A 292 9.06 16.78 -15.10
CA PRO A 292 9.71 15.51 -14.80
C PRO A 292 9.86 15.23 -13.28
N ALA A 293 9.68 16.25 -12.44
CA ALA A 293 9.72 16.14 -10.97
C ALA A 293 8.66 15.18 -10.38
N ASN A 294 7.61 14.84 -11.14
CA ASN A 294 6.58 13.91 -10.68
C ASN A 294 7.14 12.49 -10.42
N SER A 295 8.17 12.07 -11.18
CA SER A 295 8.82 10.76 -11.01
C SER A 295 9.54 10.61 -9.66
N ALA A 296 10.19 11.67 -9.19
CA ALA A 296 10.85 11.70 -7.88
C ALA A 296 9.84 11.53 -6.74
N ARG A 297 8.63 12.09 -6.88
CA ARG A 297 7.56 11.96 -5.87
C ARG A 297 7.11 10.50 -5.71
N PHE A 298 7.02 9.73 -6.79
CA PHE A 298 6.72 8.29 -6.72
C PHE A 298 7.83 7.49 -6.01
N LEU A 299 9.11 7.79 -6.29
CA LEU A 299 10.24 7.14 -5.62
C LEU A 299 10.21 7.43 -4.11
N ILE A 300 10.01 8.69 -3.74
CA ILE A 300 9.93 9.11 -2.34
C ILE A 300 8.76 8.43 -1.63
N ALA A 301 7.59 8.38 -2.27
CA ALA A 301 6.43 7.70 -1.72
C ALA A 301 6.69 6.20 -1.51
N ALA A 302 7.40 5.55 -2.45
CA ALA A 302 7.78 4.15 -2.28
C ALA A 302 8.72 3.95 -1.08
N ILE A 303 9.72 4.80 -0.90
CA ILE A 303 10.63 4.76 0.26
C ILE A 303 9.85 5.01 1.56
N GLY A 304 9.03 6.06 1.59
CA GLY A 304 8.21 6.40 2.75
C GLY A 304 7.23 5.30 3.13
N GLY A 305 6.56 4.69 2.15
CA GLY A 305 5.70 3.52 2.36
C GLY A 305 6.46 2.32 2.92
N ALA A 306 7.67 2.04 2.40
CA ALA A 306 8.52 0.96 2.91
C ALA A 306 8.95 1.19 4.37
N VAL A 307 9.35 2.41 4.71
CA VAL A 307 9.68 2.80 6.09
C VAL A 307 8.46 2.62 7.00
N VAL A 308 7.30 3.15 6.61
CA VAL A 308 6.07 3.00 7.41
C VAL A 308 5.68 1.54 7.59
N GLY A 309 5.84 0.74 6.54
CA GLY A 309 5.58 -0.70 6.57
C GLY A 309 6.49 -1.46 7.52
N LEU A 310 7.80 -1.21 7.46
CA LEU A 310 8.79 -1.85 8.32
C LEU A 310 8.63 -1.45 9.78
N PHE A 311 8.32 -0.17 10.05
CA PHE A 311 8.11 0.37 11.38
C PHE A 311 6.61 0.38 11.75
N ASN A 312 5.93 -0.75 11.64
CA ASN A 312 4.47 -0.89 11.82
C ASN A 312 3.89 -0.52 13.22
N ASN A 313 4.67 0.03 14.14
CA ASN A 313 4.27 0.44 15.49
C ASN A 313 4.39 1.97 15.68
N PHE A 314 3.58 2.75 14.96
CA PHE A 314 3.49 4.20 15.18
C PHE A 314 2.39 4.53 16.18
N THR A 315 2.77 4.79 17.43
CA THR A 315 1.87 5.31 18.47
C THR A 315 2.05 6.83 18.59
N ILE A 316 0.99 7.59 18.28
CA ILE A 316 1.00 9.06 18.40
C ILE A 316 0.64 9.46 19.83
N THR A 317 -0.24 8.69 20.48
CA THR A 317 -0.59 8.78 21.90
C THR A 317 -0.85 7.37 22.46
N PRO A 318 -0.81 7.17 23.79
CA PRO A 318 -1.13 5.87 24.41
C PRO A 318 -2.54 5.34 24.08
N GLU A 319 -3.44 6.21 23.65
CA GLU A 319 -4.86 5.90 23.41
C GLU A 319 -5.26 5.96 21.92
N ALA A 320 -4.37 6.38 21.01
CA ALA A 320 -4.66 6.42 19.57
C ALA A 320 -3.48 5.96 18.71
N SER A 321 -3.61 4.76 18.13
CA SER A 321 -2.73 4.27 17.07
C SER A 321 -3.38 4.50 15.70
N VAL A 322 -2.66 5.15 14.79
CA VAL A 322 -3.10 5.24 13.38
C VAL A 322 -2.72 3.93 12.68
N PRO A 323 -3.63 3.30 11.92
CA PRO A 323 -3.30 2.10 11.15
C PRO A 323 -2.10 2.35 10.22
N PRO A 324 -1.05 1.51 10.23
CA PRO A 324 0.16 1.73 9.43
C PRO A 324 -0.09 1.93 7.93
N LEU A 325 -1.09 1.24 7.38
CA LEU A 325 -1.49 1.38 5.97
C LEU A 325 -2.10 2.77 5.67
N ALA A 326 -2.87 3.32 6.61
CA ALA A 326 -3.43 4.67 6.48
C ALA A 326 -2.31 5.73 6.57
N LEU A 327 -1.33 5.50 7.43
CA LEU A 327 -0.14 6.35 7.51
C LEU A 327 0.67 6.28 6.21
N ALA A 328 0.87 5.09 5.63
CA ALA A 328 1.61 4.93 4.38
C ALA A 328 0.94 5.67 3.22
N PHE A 329 -0.40 5.58 3.12
CA PHE A 329 -1.18 6.39 2.18
C PHE A 329 -0.97 7.90 2.40
N LEU A 330 -1.03 8.35 3.65
CA LEU A 330 -0.83 9.75 4.00
C LEU A 330 0.58 10.24 3.61
N VAL A 331 1.62 9.43 3.85
CA VAL A 331 3.00 9.75 3.46
C VAL A 331 3.11 9.95 1.95
N GLY A 332 2.47 9.08 1.15
CA GLY A 332 2.45 9.23 -0.29
C GLY A 332 1.64 10.43 -0.80
N TYR A 333 0.55 10.77 -0.11
CA TYR A 333 -0.31 11.91 -0.43
C TYR A 333 0.35 13.26 -0.08
N ALA A 334 0.92 13.35 1.12
CA ALA A 334 1.50 14.55 1.71
C ALA A 334 3.00 14.36 1.98
N VAL A 335 3.76 14.00 0.94
CA VAL A 335 5.22 13.79 0.99
C VAL A 335 5.94 14.96 1.66
N ASP A 336 5.53 16.19 1.37
CA ASP A 336 6.18 17.40 1.89
C ASP A 336 5.99 17.54 3.41
N VAL A 337 4.80 17.17 3.93
CA VAL A 337 4.51 17.17 5.38
C VAL A 337 5.30 16.07 6.10
N PHE A 338 5.47 14.92 5.45
CA PHE A 338 6.26 13.82 6.00
C PHE A 338 7.74 14.21 6.16
N PHE A 339 8.35 14.89 5.18
CA PHE A 339 9.73 15.38 5.33
C PHE A 339 9.85 16.47 6.39
N ALA A 340 8.90 17.40 6.46
CA ALA A 340 8.90 18.42 7.52
C ALA A 340 8.85 17.78 8.92
N PHE A 341 8.11 16.68 9.08
CA PHE A 341 8.10 15.88 10.30
C PHE A 341 9.47 15.24 10.59
N LEU A 342 10.09 14.59 9.60
CA LEU A 342 11.42 13.98 9.76
C LEU A 342 12.49 15.02 10.11
N GLU A 343 12.47 16.19 9.47
CA GLU A 343 13.36 17.30 9.80
C GLU A 343 13.12 17.84 11.21
N GLY A 344 11.85 17.89 11.65
CA GLY A 344 11.47 18.24 13.01
C GLY A 344 12.07 17.28 14.05
N LEU A 345 11.98 15.97 13.79
CA LEU A 345 12.62 14.96 14.63
C LEU A 345 14.15 15.11 14.66
N LEU A 346 14.78 15.31 13.50
CA LEU A 346 16.22 15.47 13.39
C LEU A 346 16.73 16.70 14.16
N LYS A 347 15.99 17.82 14.11
CA LYS A 347 16.24 19.01 14.93
C LYS A 347 16.07 18.75 16.44
N ALA A 348 15.12 17.92 16.84
CA ALA A 348 14.93 17.56 18.24
C ALA A 348 16.10 16.72 18.79
N PHE A 349 16.58 15.73 18.01
CA PHE A 349 17.73 14.91 18.39
C PHE A 349 19.04 15.72 18.45
N THR A 350 19.28 16.62 17.49
CA THR A 350 20.48 17.46 17.49
C THR A 350 20.46 18.52 18.60
N LYS A 351 19.29 19.01 19.01
CA LYS A 351 19.18 19.96 20.14
C LYS A 351 19.48 19.32 21.50
N ALA A 352 19.25 18.01 21.65
CA ALA A 352 19.50 17.30 22.90
C ALA A 352 21.00 17.19 23.26
N GLU A 353 21.90 17.32 22.27
CA GLU A 353 23.35 17.18 22.46
C GLU A 353 24.02 18.47 22.97
N THR A 354 23.32 19.61 22.96
CA THR A 354 23.87 20.94 23.31
C THR A 354 23.52 21.45 24.71
N VAL A 355 23.30 20.58 25.71
CA VAL A 355 23.19 21.02 27.11
C VAL A 355 24.60 21.09 27.73
N PRO A 356 25.17 22.28 28.03
CA PRO A 356 26.46 22.37 28.69
C PRO A 356 26.33 21.92 30.15
N PRO A 357 27.38 21.33 30.75
CA PRO A 357 27.34 20.90 32.16
C PRO A 357 27.13 22.12 33.07
N PRO A 358 26.36 21.97 34.17
CA PRO A 358 26.08 23.08 35.07
C PRO A 358 27.39 23.61 35.66
N ALA A 359 27.60 24.92 35.53
CA ALA A 359 28.72 25.62 36.14
C ALA A 359 28.65 25.43 37.66
N VAL A 360 29.61 24.68 38.19
CA VAL A 360 29.89 24.59 39.61
C VAL A 360 30.48 25.94 40.01
N HIS A 361 29.69 26.77 40.68
CA HIS A 361 30.22 27.95 41.38
C HIS A 361 30.61 27.56 42.82
N PRO A 362 31.81 27.99 43.28
CA PRO A 362 32.37 27.67 44.60
C PRO A 362 31.66 28.37 45.77
#